data_AF-A0AA36CZ60-F1
#
_entry.id   AF-A0AA36CZ60-F1
#
_cell.length_a   1.000
_cell.length_b   1.000
_cell.length_c   1.000
_cell.angle_alpha   90.00
_cell.angle_beta   90.00
_cell.angle_gamma   90.00
#
_symmetry.space_group_name_H-M   'P 1'
#
loop_
_entity.id
_entity.type
_entity.pdbx_description
1 polymer ?
#
loop_
_entity_poly.entity_id
_entity_poly.type
_entity_poly.pdbx_seq_one_letter_code
_entity_poly.pdbx_strand_id
1 'polypeptide(L)'
;MGGHQASITSQQENDFVHGLVSYREMFTGGAYFGSNPVYVNSDGRPFSNFENWEDGSRPAMNRARRCIKVNEYGKWFQSCCKQYGATVCKKPSPQPVADGLPSADNDQHPDAVDYQVHNDDQPIDHKPHNDDTEAPNHHPIPLDEHVRPGPGMDSHLQTQILLEAIK
;
A
#
# COMPACT_ATOMS: atom_id res chain seq x y z
N MET A 1 -6.12 24.07 -6.79
CA MET A 1 -5.04 23.14 -6.43
C MET A 1 -4.21 22.86 -7.69
N GLY A 2 -2.89 22.79 -7.58
CA GLY A 2 -1.95 22.68 -8.72
C GLY A 2 -0.93 21.54 -8.55
N GLY A 3 -1.33 20.46 -7.88
CA GLY A 3 -0.53 19.26 -7.68
C GLY A 3 -1.27 18.02 -8.21
N HIS A 4 -0.54 16.90 -8.28
CA HIS A 4 -1.05 15.60 -8.73
C HIS A 4 -0.99 14.60 -7.58
N GLN A 5 -1.72 13.49 -7.66
CA GLN A 5 -1.61 12.42 -6.66
C GLN A 5 -0.16 11.91 -6.61
N ALA A 6 0.33 11.62 -5.41
CA ALA A 6 1.75 11.37 -5.17
C ALA A 6 2.26 10.17 -5.99
N SER A 7 3.20 10.44 -6.90
CA SER A 7 4.08 9.42 -7.48
C SER A 7 5.05 8.96 -6.38
N ILE A 8 5.07 7.66 -6.09
CA ILE A 8 5.94 7.05 -5.07
C ILE A 8 7.11 6.38 -5.76
N THR A 9 8.32 6.78 -5.39
CA THR A 9 9.56 6.41 -6.09
C THR A 9 10.56 5.69 -5.19
N SER A 10 10.33 5.63 -3.88
CA SER A 10 11.19 4.97 -2.91
C SER A 10 10.40 4.48 -1.68
N GLN A 11 11.02 3.62 -0.87
CA GLN A 11 10.45 3.18 0.40
C GLN A 11 10.28 4.35 1.37
N GLN A 12 11.26 5.25 1.44
CA GLN A 12 11.19 6.42 2.32
C GLN A 12 10.02 7.34 1.95
N GLU A 13 9.77 7.52 0.65
CA GLU A 13 8.63 8.29 0.18
C GLU A 13 7.31 7.59 0.50
N ASN A 14 7.24 6.26 0.31
CA ASN A 14 6.07 5.46 0.68
C ASN A 14 5.71 5.60 2.16
N ASP A 15 6.70 5.47 3.03
CA ASP A 15 6.51 5.58 4.48
C ASP A 15 6.10 7.00 4.89
N PHE A 16 6.72 8.00 4.27
CA PHE A 16 6.40 9.41 4.52
C PHE A 16 4.95 9.73 4.13
N VAL A 17 4.54 9.45 2.89
CA VAL A 17 3.18 9.80 2.43
C VAL A 17 2.10 8.98 3.13
N HIS A 18 2.40 7.73 3.51
CA HIS A 18 1.48 6.90 4.28
C HIS A 18 1.31 7.41 5.72
N GLY A 19 2.39 7.92 6.32
CA GLY A 19 2.34 8.60 7.61
C GLY A 19 1.47 9.87 7.60
N LEU A 20 1.47 10.64 6.50
CA LEU A 20 0.64 11.85 6.37
C LEU A 20 -0.87 11.58 6.47
N VAL A 21 -1.31 10.39 6.08
CA VAL A 21 -2.71 9.95 6.17
C VAL A 21 -2.99 9.12 7.43
N SER A 22 -2.11 9.18 8.42
CA SER A 22 -2.21 8.39 9.67
C SER A 22 -2.35 6.88 9.39
N TYR A 23 -1.59 6.38 8.42
CA TYR A 23 -1.57 4.99 8.00
C TYR A 23 -2.91 4.44 7.49
N ARG A 24 -3.88 5.30 7.15
CA ARG A 24 -5.13 4.89 6.47
C ARG A 24 -4.87 4.47 5.02
N GLU A 25 -5.84 3.81 4.41
CA GLU A 25 -5.79 3.58 2.97
C GLU A 25 -5.71 4.90 2.19
N MET A 26 -4.74 4.97 1.28
CA MET A 26 -4.59 6.12 0.40
C MET A 26 -4.34 5.74 -1.05
N PHE A 27 -4.82 6.56 -1.97
CA PHE A 27 -4.45 6.46 -3.37
C PHE A 27 -3.02 6.96 -3.60
N THR A 28 -2.28 6.23 -4.44
CA THR A 28 -1.08 6.74 -5.07
C THR A 28 -1.43 7.41 -6.40
N GLY A 29 -0.47 8.07 -7.02
CA GLY A 29 -0.64 8.59 -8.38
C GLY A 29 -0.59 7.52 -9.48
N GLY A 30 -0.26 6.28 -9.17
CA GLY A 30 -0.12 5.21 -10.16
C GLY A 30 -1.47 4.62 -10.58
N ALA A 31 -1.73 4.58 -11.88
CA ALA A 31 -2.90 3.92 -12.44
C ALA A 31 -2.69 3.40 -13.87
N TYR A 32 -3.54 2.46 -14.29
CA TYR A 32 -3.71 2.14 -15.71
C TYR A 32 -4.62 3.16 -16.39
N PHE A 33 -4.13 3.81 -17.44
CA PHE A 33 -4.92 4.73 -18.25
C PHE A 33 -5.29 4.11 -19.60
N GLY A 34 -6.57 4.23 -19.97
CA GLY A 34 -7.09 3.70 -21.23
C GLY A 34 -6.91 2.18 -21.34
N SER A 35 -6.30 1.75 -22.45
CA SER A 35 -5.99 0.34 -22.75
C SER A 35 -4.52 -0.03 -22.50
N ASN A 36 -3.71 0.88 -21.95
CA ASN A 36 -2.31 0.63 -21.68
C ASN A 36 -2.16 -0.29 -20.46
N PRO A 37 -1.54 -1.48 -20.58
CA PRO A 37 -1.32 -2.39 -19.47
C PRO A 37 -0.11 -2.01 -18.60
N VAL A 38 0.43 -0.80 -18.77
CA VAL A 38 1.53 -0.25 -17.98
C VAL A 38 0.99 0.84 -17.06
N TYR A 39 1.37 0.81 -15.79
CA TYR A 39 1.07 1.89 -14.85
C TYR A 39 1.78 3.17 -15.30
N VAL A 40 1.10 4.30 -15.15
CA VAL A 40 1.68 5.64 -15.32
C VAL A 40 1.27 6.46 -14.10
N ASN A 41 2.10 7.43 -13.72
CA ASN A 41 1.73 8.35 -12.66
C ASN A 41 0.79 9.44 -13.18
N SER A 42 -0.12 9.92 -12.32
CA SER A 42 -1.09 10.98 -12.64
C SER A 42 -0.45 12.33 -13.00
N ASP A 43 0.82 12.53 -12.64
CA ASP A 43 1.66 13.67 -13.03
C ASP A 43 2.25 13.51 -14.45
N GLY A 44 1.92 12.42 -15.16
CA GLY A 44 2.41 12.08 -16.49
C GLY A 44 3.81 11.46 -16.53
N ARG A 45 4.49 11.33 -15.38
CA ARG A 45 5.80 10.69 -15.31
C ARG A 45 5.69 9.17 -15.44
N PRO A 46 6.75 8.49 -15.93
CA PRO A 46 6.82 7.04 -15.91
C PRO A 46 6.63 6.50 -14.50
N PHE A 47 6.04 5.31 -14.39
CA PHE A 47 5.95 4.59 -13.13
C PHE A 47 7.36 4.18 -12.66
N SER A 48 7.62 4.32 -11.36
CA SER A 48 8.93 4.01 -10.79
C SER A 48 9.23 2.50 -10.86
N ASN A 49 10.53 2.16 -10.79
CA ASN A 49 10.96 0.77 -10.56
C ASN A 49 10.77 0.33 -9.10
N PHE A 50 10.55 1.29 -8.19
CA PHE A 50 10.16 0.99 -6.82
C PHE A 50 8.71 0.49 -6.80
N GLU A 51 8.50 -0.68 -6.21
CA GLU A 51 7.19 -1.30 -6.06
C GLU A 51 7.06 -1.92 -4.68
N ASN A 52 5.91 -1.79 -4.04
CA ASN A 52 5.68 -2.30 -2.69
C ASN A 52 4.38 -3.11 -2.56
N TRP A 53 4.11 -4.00 -3.50
CA TRP A 53 2.88 -4.82 -3.53
C TRP A 53 2.73 -5.72 -2.30
N GLU A 54 1.49 -5.89 -1.85
CA GLU A 54 1.16 -6.73 -0.68
C GLU A 54 1.54 -8.20 -0.88
N ASP A 55 1.31 -8.75 -2.07
CA ASP A 55 1.65 -10.13 -2.41
C ASP A 55 3.13 -10.29 -2.85
N GLY A 56 3.95 -9.25 -2.68
CA GLY A 56 5.36 -9.23 -3.06
C GLY A 56 5.62 -9.17 -4.58
N SER A 57 4.57 -9.19 -5.41
CA SER A 57 4.68 -9.08 -6.86
C SER A 57 3.56 -8.25 -7.47
N ARG A 58 3.81 -7.68 -8.66
CA ARG A 58 2.84 -6.85 -9.36
C ARG A 58 1.64 -7.70 -9.83
N PRO A 59 0.40 -7.36 -9.45
CA PRO A 59 -0.78 -8.08 -9.92
C PRO A 59 -1.00 -7.87 -11.41
N ALA A 60 -1.65 -8.85 -12.06
CA ALA A 60 -2.06 -8.72 -13.45
C ALA A 60 -3.02 -7.53 -13.65
N MET A 61 -3.07 -6.98 -14.88
CA MET A 61 -3.93 -5.84 -15.18
C MET A 61 -5.41 -6.19 -14.96
N ASN A 62 -6.05 -5.52 -14.00
CA ASN A 62 -7.49 -5.61 -13.78
C ASN A 62 -8.20 -4.35 -14.28
N ARG A 63 -9.00 -4.47 -15.34
CA ARG A 63 -9.71 -3.33 -15.95
C ARG A 63 -10.72 -2.65 -15.01
N ALA A 64 -11.20 -3.33 -13.98
CA ALA A 64 -12.10 -2.77 -12.97
C ALA A 64 -11.34 -2.14 -11.78
N ARG A 65 -10.08 -2.54 -11.55
CA ARG A 65 -9.24 -2.09 -10.43
C ARG A 65 -7.94 -1.48 -10.95
N ARG A 66 -8.07 -0.32 -11.61
CA ARG A 66 -6.97 0.33 -12.33
C ARG A 66 -6.07 1.21 -11.46
N CYS A 67 -6.55 1.64 -10.31
CA CYS A 67 -5.82 2.53 -9.43
C CYS A 67 -5.04 1.75 -8.38
N ILE A 68 -3.98 2.34 -7.84
CA ILE A 68 -3.20 1.74 -6.77
C ILE A 68 -3.55 2.44 -5.46
N LYS A 69 -3.82 1.65 -4.43
CA LYS A 69 -3.89 2.13 -3.05
C LYS A 69 -2.77 1.52 -2.21
N VAL A 70 -2.39 2.25 -1.17
CA VAL A 70 -1.58 1.77 -0.06
C VAL A 70 -2.53 1.33 1.05
N ASN A 71 -2.33 0.15 1.62
CA ASN A 71 -3.08 -0.38 2.76
C ASN A 71 -2.47 0.07 4.10
N GLU A 72 -3.04 -0.36 5.22
CA GLU A 72 -2.61 0.01 6.57
C GLU A 72 -1.18 -0.41 6.95
N TYR A 73 -0.58 -1.35 6.19
CA TYR A 73 0.80 -1.82 6.37
C TYR A 73 1.79 -1.15 5.41
N GLY A 74 1.35 -0.15 4.66
CA GLY A 74 2.19 0.52 3.67
C GLY A 74 2.34 -0.26 2.36
N LYS A 75 1.61 -1.37 2.18
CA LYS A 75 1.69 -2.22 0.99
C LYS A 75 0.65 -1.85 -0.06
N TRP A 76 0.98 -2.10 -1.32
CA TRP A 76 0.19 -1.68 -2.46
C TRP A 76 -0.77 -2.76 -2.91
N PHE A 77 -1.96 -2.34 -3.33
CA PHE A 77 -2.97 -3.21 -3.92
C PHE A 77 -3.76 -2.50 -5.02
N GLN A 78 -4.32 -3.27 -5.94
CA GLN A 78 -5.20 -2.73 -6.98
C GLN A 78 -6.56 -2.35 -6.39
N SER A 79 -7.05 -1.17 -6.72
CA SER A 79 -8.36 -0.68 -6.29
C SER A 79 -9.16 -0.09 -7.45
N CYS A 80 -10.49 -0.15 -7.31
CA CYS A 80 -11.38 0.58 -8.20
C CYS A 80 -11.19 2.08 -7.95
N CYS A 81 -10.91 2.85 -8.99
CA CYS A 81 -10.66 4.29 -8.91
C CYS A 81 -11.84 5.12 -8.38
N LYS A 82 -13.02 4.51 -8.22
CA LYS A 82 -14.22 5.13 -7.67
C LYS A 82 -14.41 4.86 -6.17
N GLN A 83 -13.54 4.04 -5.57
CA GLN A 83 -13.57 3.80 -4.13
C GLN A 83 -13.08 5.04 -3.39
N TYR A 84 -13.60 5.25 -2.18
CA TYR A 84 -13.12 6.32 -1.32
C TYR A 84 -11.75 5.97 -0.74
N GLY A 85 -10.92 6.97 -0.50
CA GLY A 85 -9.61 6.80 0.11
C GLY A 85 -8.95 8.15 0.32
N ALA A 86 -8.02 8.23 1.26
CA ALA A 86 -7.21 9.43 1.39
C ALA A 86 -6.37 9.63 0.12
N THR A 87 -5.99 10.86 -0.15
CA THR A 87 -5.12 11.22 -1.26
C THR A 87 -4.07 12.18 -0.75
N VAL A 88 -2.81 11.90 -1.07
CA VAL A 88 -1.73 12.86 -0.88
C VAL A 88 -1.36 13.43 -2.24
N CYS A 89 -1.47 14.75 -2.38
CA CYS A 89 -1.04 15.47 -3.57
C CYS A 89 0.42 15.89 -3.43
N LYS A 90 1.22 15.70 -4.47
CA LYS A 90 2.61 16.15 -4.61
C LYS A 90 2.68 17.29 -5.62
N LYS A 91 3.42 18.35 -5.29
CA LYS A 91 3.73 19.45 -6.21
C LYS A 91 5.17 19.94 -6.01
N PRO A 92 5.79 20.58 -7.03
CA PRO A 92 7.05 21.27 -6.84
C PRO A 92 6.91 22.36 -5.77
N SER A 93 7.86 22.44 -4.84
CA SER A 93 7.94 23.59 -3.94
C SER A 93 8.58 24.76 -4.69
N PRO A 94 8.06 25.99 -4.53
CA PRO A 94 8.79 27.18 -4.93
C PRO A 94 9.92 27.38 -3.92
N GLN A 95 11.11 26.85 -4.20
CA GLN A 95 12.28 27.15 -3.39
C GLN A 95 12.52 28.67 -3.39
N PRO A 96 12.92 29.28 -2.24
CA PRO A 96 13.53 30.59 -2.30
C PRO A 96 14.89 30.41 -2.98
N VAL A 97 15.03 30.91 -4.20
CA VAL A 97 16.36 31.22 -4.73
C VAL A 97 16.95 32.26 -3.78
N ALA A 98 17.79 31.84 -2.85
CA ALA A 98 18.51 32.78 -2.01
C ALA A 98 19.43 33.57 -2.95
N ASP A 99 19.14 34.86 -3.12
CA ASP A 99 19.93 35.78 -3.92
C ASP A 99 21.41 35.71 -3.52
N GLY A 100 22.24 35.13 -4.38
CA GLY A 100 23.65 35.52 -4.52
C GLY A 100 24.73 34.81 -3.70
N LEU A 101 24.57 33.59 -3.21
CA LEU A 101 25.73 32.79 -2.75
C LEU A 101 26.09 31.65 -3.72
N PRO A 102 27.36 31.50 -4.13
CA PRO A 102 27.78 30.36 -4.94
C PRO A 102 27.73 29.11 -4.06
N SER A 103 26.75 28.25 -4.35
CA SER A 103 26.61 26.93 -3.72
C SER A 103 27.77 26.04 -4.16
N ALA A 104 28.89 26.15 -3.44
CA ALA A 104 29.83 25.05 -3.34
C ALA A 104 29.14 23.96 -2.54
N ASP A 105 28.39 23.10 -3.22
CA ASP A 105 28.37 21.67 -2.93
C ASP A 105 27.57 20.98 -4.03
N ASN A 106 28.24 20.00 -4.65
CA ASN A 106 27.78 19.22 -5.78
C ASN A 106 26.83 18.11 -5.33
N ASP A 107 25.97 18.40 -4.36
CA ASP A 107 24.90 17.51 -3.94
C ASP A 107 23.63 17.95 -4.66
N GLN A 108 23.23 17.13 -5.62
CA GLN A 108 21.95 17.19 -6.31
C GLN A 108 20.83 17.14 -5.26
N HIS A 109 20.46 18.28 -4.67
CA HIS A 109 19.30 18.38 -3.78
C HIS A 109 18.06 18.01 -4.62
N PRO A 110 17.42 16.86 -4.38
CA PRO A 110 16.25 16.49 -5.17
C PRO A 110 15.19 17.53 -4.90
N ASP A 111 14.75 18.19 -5.98
CA ASP A 111 13.68 19.19 -6.06
C ASP A 111 12.81 19.21 -4.82
N ALA A 112 12.91 20.26 -4.03
CA ALA A 112 12.10 20.36 -2.83
C ALA A 112 10.60 20.27 -3.23
N VAL A 113 9.88 19.35 -2.59
CA VAL A 113 8.51 18.98 -2.89
C VAL A 113 7.59 19.36 -1.73
N ASP A 114 6.36 19.79 -2.06
CA ASP A 114 5.31 20.05 -1.08
C ASP A 114 4.21 18.99 -1.20
N TYR A 115 3.69 18.54 -0.05
CA TYR A 115 2.66 17.50 0.06
C TYR A 115 1.41 18.03 0.74
N GLN A 116 0.24 17.69 0.19
CA GLN A 116 -1.05 18.13 0.72
C GLN A 116 -2.00 16.95 0.83
N VAL A 117 -2.63 16.76 2.00
CA VAL A 117 -3.57 15.66 2.25
C VAL A 117 -4.99 16.09 1.88
N HIS A 118 -5.72 15.21 1.19
CA HIS A 118 -7.15 15.30 0.93
C HIS A 118 -7.82 14.01 1.44
N ASN A 119 -8.80 14.16 2.32
CA ASN A 119 -9.58 13.03 2.80
C ASN A 119 -10.97 13.11 2.20
N ASP A 120 -11.32 12.16 1.33
CA ASP A 120 -12.71 11.96 0.93
C ASP A 120 -13.41 11.15 2.03
N ASP A 121 -13.89 11.84 3.07
CA ASP A 121 -14.58 11.20 4.19
C ASP A 121 -16.05 10.87 3.83
N GLN A 122 -16.37 9.58 3.83
CA GLN A 122 -17.69 9.04 4.18
C GLN A 122 -17.48 7.93 5.23
N PRO A 123 -18.46 7.65 6.12
CA PRO A 123 -18.29 6.73 7.24
C PRO A 123 -17.81 5.37 6.75
N ILE A 124 -16.83 4.81 7.45
CA ILE A 124 -16.36 3.46 7.21
C ILE A 124 -17.44 2.51 7.73
N ASP A 125 -18.51 2.32 6.96
CA ASP A 125 -19.28 1.09 7.08
C ASP A 125 -18.32 -0.01 6.65
N HIS A 126 -17.67 -0.63 7.64
CA HIS A 126 -17.07 -1.95 7.51
C HIS A 126 -18.19 -2.90 7.09
N LYS A 127 -18.55 -2.90 5.81
CA LYS A 127 -19.25 -4.01 5.20
C LYS A 127 -18.21 -5.12 5.16
N PRO A 128 -18.36 -6.21 5.92
CA PRO A 128 -17.46 -7.34 5.80
C PRO A 128 -17.42 -7.73 4.32
N HIS A 129 -16.21 -7.99 3.85
CA HIS A 129 -15.96 -8.57 2.55
C HIS A 129 -16.60 -9.96 2.58
N ASN A 130 -17.88 -10.06 2.22
CA ASN A 130 -18.57 -11.35 2.08
C ASN A 130 -17.98 -12.02 0.85
N ASP A 131 -16.91 -12.77 1.09
CA ASP A 131 -16.43 -13.83 0.23
C ASP A 131 -17.28 -15.07 0.57
N ASP A 132 -18.47 -15.18 -0.01
CA ASP A 132 -19.28 -16.39 0.10
C ASP A 132 -19.65 -16.84 -1.31
N THR A 133 -18.73 -17.62 -1.87
CA THR A 133 -19.05 -18.61 -2.88
C THR A 133 -19.96 -19.66 -2.23
N GLU A 134 -21.12 -19.83 -2.84
CA GLU A 134 -22.10 -20.91 -2.70
C GLU A 134 -21.57 -22.22 -2.05
N ALA A 135 -22.08 -22.57 -0.88
CA ALA A 135 -21.93 -23.90 -0.27
C ALA A 135 -23.23 -24.70 -0.41
N PRO A 136 -23.23 -25.95 -0.89
CA PRO A 136 -24.37 -26.83 -0.74
C PRO A 136 -24.31 -27.60 0.57
N ASN A 137 -25.37 -27.38 1.36
CA ASN A 137 -25.93 -28.20 2.44
C ASN A 137 -25.30 -29.59 2.68
N HIS A 138 -24.87 -29.87 3.91
CA HIS A 138 -25.09 -31.17 4.55
C HIS A 138 -25.32 -31.03 6.07
N HIS A 139 -26.22 -31.90 6.54
CA HIS A 139 -27.00 -31.92 7.78
C HIS A 139 -26.22 -32.37 9.05
N PRO A 140 -26.82 -32.34 10.27
CA PRO A 140 -26.11 -32.11 11.53
C PRO A 140 -25.45 -33.33 12.18
N ILE A 141 -24.47 -33.03 13.04
CA ILE A 141 -23.62 -33.91 13.85
C ILE A 141 -24.41 -34.60 14.98
N PRO A 142 -24.23 -35.92 15.23
CA PRO A 142 -24.51 -36.54 16.53
C PRO A 142 -23.34 -36.39 17.51
N LEU A 143 -23.67 -36.07 18.77
CA LEU A 143 -22.78 -35.97 19.94
C LEU A 143 -22.35 -37.35 20.48
N ASP A 144 -21.22 -37.32 21.21
CA ASP A 144 -20.53 -38.38 22.00
C ASP A 144 -19.67 -39.38 21.19
N GLU A 145 -18.40 -39.70 21.52
CA GLU A 145 -17.64 -39.58 22.77
C GLU A 145 -16.10 -39.65 22.48
N HIS A 146 -15.33 -38.74 23.10
CA HIS A 146 -13.87 -38.80 23.43
C HIS A 146 -12.78 -38.82 22.34
N VAL A 147 -12.07 -37.68 22.15
CA VAL A 147 -10.65 -37.49 22.53
C VAL A 147 -10.36 -35.98 22.66
N ARG A 148 -10.08 -35.49 23.87
CA ARG A 148 -9.20 -34.34 24.12
C ARG A 148 -7.94 -34.89 24.82
N PRO A 149 -6.77 -34.27 24.65
CA PRO A 149 -6.43 -33.11 25.48
C PRO A 149 -5.90 -31.92 24.69
N GLY A 150 -6.00 -30.75 25.33
CA GLY A 150 -5.43 -29.48 24.90
C GLY A 150 -3.94 -29.30 25.26
N PRO A 151 -3.52 -28.10 25.69
CA PRO A 151 -2.23 -27.48 25.40
C PRO A 151 -1.03 -28.01 26.22
N GLY A 152 0.17 -27.97 25.62
CA GLY A 152 1.45 -28.19 26.31
C GLY A 152 2.55 -28.74 25.40
N MET A 153 3.23 -27.87 24.63
CA MET A 153 4.50 -28.22 23.98
C MET A 153 5.67 -27.71 24.83
N ASP A 154 6.65 -28.60 25.03
CA ASP A 154 7.83 -28.48 25.88
C ASP A 154 8.86 -27.49 25.29
N SER A 155 9.40 -26.58 26.11
CA SER A 155 10.40 -25.57 25.71
C SER A 155 11.71 -26.17 25.19
N HIS A 156 11.98 -27.45 25.51
CA HIS A 156 13.16 -28.15 25.04
C HIS A 156 13.09 -28.48 23.54
N LEU A 157 11.89 -28.70 23.00
CA LEU A 157 11.68 -29.00 21.59
C LEU A 157 11.76 -27.74 20.71
N GLN A 158 11.40 -26.57 21.27
CA GLN A 158 11.52 -25.27 20.59
C GLN A 158 12.99 -24.90 20.34
N THR A 159 13.89 -25.26 21.26
CA THR A 159 15.32 -24.87 21.20
C THR A 159 16.12 -25.75 20.24
N GLN A 160 15.74 -27.03 20.07
CA GLN A 160 16.36 -27.93 19.09
C GLN A 160 16.06 -27.52 17.64
N ILE A 161 14.85 -27.01 17.37
CA ILE A 161 14.48 -26.51 16.04
C ILE A 161 15.27 -25.23 15.68
N LEU A 162 15.60 -24.39 16.68
CA LEU A 162 16.34 -23.14 16.45
C LEU A 162 17.85 -23.36 16.19
N LEU A 163 18.46 -24.41 16.74
CA LEU A 163 19.89 -24.69 16.55
C LEU A 163 20.21 -25.39 15.22
N GLU A 164 19.29 -26.18 14.67
CA GLU A 164 19.48 -26.86 13.37
C GLU A 164 19.32 -25.90 12.17
N ALA A 165 18.84 -24.67 12.39
CA ALA A 165 18.66 -23.65 11.36
C ALA A 165 19.88 -22.72 11.16
N ILE A 166 20.98 -22.91 11.90
CA ILE A 166 22.20 -22.07 11.84
C ILE A 166 23.44 -22.87 11.36
N LYS A 167 23.24 -24.01 10.69
CA LYS A 167 24.31 -24.69 9.92
C LYS A 167 23.95 -24.70 8.44
#